data_AF-A0A960Q7M0-F1
#
_entry.id   AF-A0A960Q7M0-F1
#
_cell.length_a   1.000
_cell.length_b   1.000
_cell.length_c   1.000
_cell.angle_alpha   90.00
_cell.angle_beta   90.00
_cell.angle_gamma   90.00
#
_symmetry.space_group_name_H-M   'P 1'
#
loop_
_entity.id
_entity.type
_entity.pdbx_description
1 polymer ?
#
loop_
_entity_poly.entity_id
_entity_poly.type
_entity_poly.pdbx_seq_one_letter_code
_entity_poly.pdbx_strand_id
1 'polypeptide(L)'
;LKAPIDVFVLALGANDGLRGLPVSETETNLKAMIEKVRAANPKVKVLLMGMKVPPNMGESYSQSFEAIFPQVAQSEQVKLLPFLLDKVAGDETLNQADGIHPNQAGHEIVAQTVWTALNPLLKKEKGR
;
A
#
# COMPACT_ATOMS: atom_id res chain seq x y z
N LEU A 1 -3.41 -22.92 -3.60
CA LEU A 1 -4.46 -22.43 -4.52
C LEU A 1 -4.01 -22.70 -5.95
N LYS A 2 -4.85 -23.26 -6.82
CA LYS A 2 -4.50 -23.62 -8.22
C LYS A 2 -5.04 -22.63 -9.26
N ALA A 3 -5.83 -21.64 -8.84
CA ALA A 3 -6.38 -20.62 -9.74
C ALA A 3 -5.39 -19.46 -9.93
N PRO A 4 -5.28 -18.91 -11.15
CA PRO A 4 -4.46 -17.72 -11.41
C PRO A 4 -4.97 -16.51 -10.62
N ILE A 5 -4.06 -15.67 -10.15
CA ILE A 5 -4.39 -14.44 -9.40
C ILE A 5 -4.67 -13.31 -10.40
N ASP A 6 -5.89 -12.75 -10.39
CA ASP A 6 -6.25 -11.61 -11.24
C ASP A 6 -5.70 -10.28 -10.70
N VAL A 7 -5.79 -10.07 -9.39
CA VAL A 7 -5.30 -8.87 -8.70
C VAL A 7 -4.52 -9.26 -7.45
N PHE A 8 -3.30 -8.73 -7.31
CA PHE A 8 -2.49 -8.82 -6.11
C PHE A 8 -2.44 -7.45 -5.42
N VAL A 9 -2.90 -7.41 -4.18
CA VAL A 9 -2.88 -6.20 -3.35
C VAL A 9 -1.71 -6.30 -2.38
N LEU A 10 -0.78 -5.36 -2.47
CA LEU A 10 0.41 -5.30 -1.62
C LEU A 10 0.30 -4.13 -0.65
N ALA A 11 0.11 -4.45 0.63
CA ALA A 11 -0.02 -3.50 1.73
C ALA A 11 0.98 -3.85 2.84
N LEU A 12 2.28 -3.71 2.55
CA LEU A 12 3.38 -3.97 3.49
C LEU A 12 4.33 -2.77 3.56
N GLY A 13 5.09 -2.68 4.65
CA GLY A 13 6.10 -1.64 4.89
C GLY A 13 5.93 -0.91 6.22
N ALA A 14 4.71 -0.81 6.76
CA ALA A 14 4.45 -0.05 8.00
C ALA A 14 5.27 -0.55 9.19
N ASN A 15 5.45 -1.86 9.33
CA ASN A 15 6.27 -2.43 10.41
C ASN A 15 7.74 -2.04 10.27
N ASP A 16 8.28 -2.03 9.06
CA ASP A 16 9.67 -1.63 8.77
C ASP A 16 9.85 -0.15 9.10
N GLY A 17 8.89 0.67 8.66
CA GLY A 17 8.81 2.09 8.95
C GLY A 17 8.78 2.39 10.44
N LEU A 18 7.88 1.74 11.20
CA LEU A 18 7.76 1.90 12.65
C LEU A 18 8.95 1.36 13.43
N ARG A 19 9.75 0.46 12.84
CA ARG A 19 11.01 -0.05 13.41
C ARG A 19 12.22 0.80 13.02
N GLY A 20 12.06 1.79 12.16
CA GLY A 20 13.17 2.62 11.68
C GLY A 20 14.17 1.87 10.81
N LEU A 21 13.75 0.82 10.11
CA LEU A 21 14.62 0.06 9.22
C LEU A 21 15.06 0.93 8.02
N PRO A 22 16.20 0.63 7.38
CA PRO A 22 16.63 1.33 6.19
C PRO A 22 15.56 1.29 5.07
N VAL A 23 15.18 2.46 4.57
CA VAL A 23 14.14 2.61 3.53
C VAL A 23 14.45 1.82 2.26
N SER A 24 15.73 1.66 1.94
CA SER A 24 16.20 0.88 0.79
C SER A 24 15.90 -0.62 0.90
N GLU A 25 15.89 -1.17 2.12
CA GLU A 25 15.53 -2.57 2.36
C GLU A 25 14.03 -2.78 2.10
N THR A 26 13.17 -1.89 2.62
CA THR A 26 11.73 -1.92 2.35
C THR A 26 11.45 -1.79 0.85
N GLU A 27 12.09 -0.84 0.16
CA GLU A 27 11.97 -0.68 -1.29
C GLU A 27 12.34 -1.96 -2.05
N THR A 28 13.51 -2.53 -1.73
CA THR A 28 14.02 -3.76 -2.37
C THR A 28 13.07 -4.93 -2.14
N ASN A 29 12.56 -5.08 -0.91
CA ASN A 29 11.63 -6.15 -0.56
C ASN A 29 10.28 -6.02 -1.27
N LEU A 30 9.75 -4.80 -1.40
CA LEU A 30 8.52 -4.52 -2.14
C LEU A 30 8.67 -4.90 -3.62
N LYS A 31 9.76 -4.49 -4.27
CA LYS A 31 10.06 -4.85 -5.66
C LYS A 31 10.15 -6.36 -5.84
N ALA A 32 10.95 -7.03 -5.00
CA ALA A 32 11.13 -8.47 -5.06
C ALA A 32 9.81 -9.26 -4.89
N MET A 33 8.89 -8.78 -4.05
CA MET A 33 7.55 -9.39 -3.91
C MET A 33 6.72 -9.24 -5.19
N ILE A 34 6.73 -8.05 -5.79
CA ILE A 34 6.02 -7.78 -7.05
C ILE A 34 6.54 -8.67 -8.18
N GLU A 35 7.87 -8.75 -8.33
CA GLU A 35 8.54 -9.59 -9.33
C GLU A 35 8.18 -11.07 -9.16
N LYS A 36 8.27 -11.59 -7.93
CA LYS A 36 7.92 -13.00 -7.63
C LYS A 36 6.47 -13.33 -7.98
N VAL A 37 5.54 -12.43 -7.64
CA VAL A 37 4.11 -12.63 -7.94
C VAL A 37 3.85 -12.63 -9.45
N ARG A 38 4.50 -11.72 -10.19
CA ARG A 38 4.40 -11.65 -11.66
C ARG A 38 5.02 -12.87 -12.35
N ALA A 39 6.14 -13.36 -11.86
CA ALA A 39 6.77 -14.58 -12.39
C ALA A 39 5.82 -15.79 -12.31
N ALA A 40 5.06 -15.91 -11.22
CA ALA A 40 4.05 -16.95 -11.05
C ALA A 40 2.71 -16.65 -11.76
N ASN A 41 2.37 -15.37 -11.97
CA ASN A 41 1.10 -14.93 -12.53
C ASN A 41 1.34 -13.80 -13.56
N PRO A 42 1.71 -14.09 -14.81
CA PRO A 42 2.12 -13.07 -15.77
C PRO A 42 1.03 -12.02 -16.12
N LYS A 43 -0.24 -12.33 -15.86
CA LYS A 43 -1.40 -11.46 -16.12
C LYS A 43 -1.89 -10.70 -14.89
N VAL A 44 -1.24 -10.88 -13.74
CA VAL A 44 -1.69 -10.27 -12.48
C VAL A 44 -1.60 -8.76 -12.55
N LYS A 45 -2.68 -8.09 -12.16
CA LYS A 45 -2.66 -6.65 -11.89
C LYS A 45 -2.20 -6.45 -10.46
N VAL A 46 -1.28 -5.51 -10.23
CA VAL A 46 -0.79 -5.23 -8.88
C VAL A 46 -1.29 -3.87 -8.42
N LEU A 47 -1.83 -3.83 -7.20
CA LEU A 47 -2.16 -2.61 -6.47
C LEU A 47 -1.22 -2.50 -5.27
N LEU A 48 -0.30 -1.54 -5.32
CA LEU A 48 0.54 -1.17 -4.18
C LEU A 48 -0.20 -0.13 -3.33
N MET A 49 -0.22 -0.34 -2.02
CA MET A 49 -0.78 0.61 -1.04
C MET A 49 0.34 1.35 -0.34
N GLY A 50 0.36 2.66 -0.53
CA GLY A 50 1.30 3.56 0.11
C GLY A 50 1.05 3.70 1.60
N MET A 51 2.12 3.92 2.34
CA MET A 51 2.11 4.08 3.79
C MET A 51 2.93 5.31 4.19
N LYS A 52 2.61 5.85 5.36
CA LYS A 52 3.36 6.91 6.03
C LYS A 52 3.73 6.42 7.42
N VAL A 53 4.78 7.01 7.98
CA VAL A 53 5.14 6.83 9.39
C VAL A 53 4.80 8.08 10.19
N PRO A 54 4.60 7.97 11.51
CA PRO A 54 4.32 9.13 12.35
C PRO A 54 5.48 10.15 12.34
N PRO A 55 5.20 11.46 12.47
CA PRO A 55 6.20 12.52 12.34
C PRO A 55 7.28 12.50 13.43
N ASN A 56 7.04 11.83 14.55
CA ASN A 56 8.02 11.66 15.63
C ASN A 56 9.21 10.75 15.26
N MET A 57 9.16 10.08 14.10
CA MET A 57 10.27 9.30 13.53
C MET A 57 11.36 10.18 12.87
N GLY A 58 11.12 11.50 12.81
CA GLY A 58 11.99 12.46 12.14
C GLY A 58 11.56 12.74 10.71
N GLU A 59 11.64 14.00 10.31
CA GLU A 59 11.16 14.49 9.02
C GLU A 59 11.86 13.82 7.83
N SER A 60 13.20 13.73 7.87
CA SER A 60 13.98 13.10 6.80
C SER A 60 13.60 11.64 6.61
N TYR A 61 13.48 10.86 7.68
CA TYR A 61 13.07 9.46 7.58
C TYR A 61 11.64 9.32 7.05
N SER A 62 10.72 10.13 7.58
CA SER A 62 9.31 10.09 7.17
C SER A 62 9.11 10.40 5.69
N GLN A 63 9.81 11.43 5.17
CA GLN A 63 9.78 11.79 3.76
C GLN A 63 10.40 10.70 2.88
N SER A 64 11.57 10.16 3.27
CA SER A 64 12.21 9.08 2.54
C SER A 64 11.36 7.81 2.50
N PHE A 65 10.71 7.46 3.61
CA PHE A 65 9.83 6.30 3.70
C PHE A 65 8.57 6.46 2.82
N GLU A 66 7.92 7.63 2.86
CA GLU A 66 6.76 7.90 2.01
C GLU A 66 7.12 7.86 0.52
N ALA A 67 8.33 8.31 0.14
CA ALA A 67 8.80 8.33 -1.24
C ALA A 67 9.04 6.93 -1.85
N ILE A 68 9.21 5.88 -1.03
CA ILE A 68 9.39 4.50 -1.51
C ILE A 68 8.24 4.09 -2.41
N PHE A 69 7.00 4.31 -1.97
CA PHE A 69 5.81 3.77 -2.63
C PHE A 69 5.58 4.30 -4.05
N PRO A 70 5.65 5.62 -4.34
CA PRO A 70 5.60 6.12 -5.71
C PRO A 70 6.80 5.67 -6.56
N GLN A 71 8.00 5.54 -5.98
CA GLN A 71 9.17 5.07 -6.71
C GLN A 71 9.03 3.60 -7.14
N VAL A 72 8.60 2.72 -6.24
CA VAL A 72 8.31 1.30 -6.53
C VAL A 72 7.16 1.21 -7.53
N ALA A 73 6.09 1.99 -7.36
CA ALA A 73 4.96 1.96 -8.27
C ALA A 73 5.37 2.34 -9.70
N GLN A 74 6.22 3.34 -9.85
CA GLN A 74 6.75 3.78 -11.13
C GLN A 74 7.70 2.75 -11.74
N SER A 75 8.67 2.23 -10.98
CA SER A 75 9.66 1.27 -11.50
C SER A 75 9.00 -0.04 -11.93
N GLU A 76 8.05 -0.52 -11.12
CA GLU A 76 7.33 -1.75 -11.39
C GLU A 76 6.12 -1.55 -12.31
N GLN A 77 5.77 -0.31 -12.67
CA GLN A 77 4.58 -0.01 -13.48
C GLN A 77 3.30 -0.63 -12.89
N VAL A 78 3.09 -0.46 -11.57
CA VAL A 78 1.93 -0.97 -10.85
C VAL A 78 0.99 0.16 -10.45
N LYS A 79 -0.28 -0.16 -10.17
CA LYS A 79 -1.22 0.85 -9.66
C LYS A 79 -0.84 1.20 -8.22
N LEU A 80 -0.87 2.48 -7.89
CA LEU A 80 -0.65 2.98 -6.53
C LEU A 80 -1.95 3.54 -5.95
N LEU A 81 -2.26 3.13 -4.71
CA LEU A 81 -3.07 3.90 -3.77
C LEU A 81 -2.09 4.72 -2.92
N PRO A 82 -2.03 6.06 -3.02
CA PRO A 82 -0.95 6.85 -2.40
C PRO A 82 -0.82 6.71 -0.88
N PHE A 83 -1.95 6.58 -0.19
CA PHE A 83 -1.97 6.38 1.25
C PHE A 83 -3.17 5.55 1.69
N LEU A 84 -2.92 4.44 2.39
CA LEU A 84 -3.96 3.52 2.87
C LEU A 84 -4.92 4.17 3.86
N LEU A 85 -4.40 5.00 4.76
CA LEU A 85 -5.16 5.62 5.85
C LEU A 85 -5.54 7.07 5.52
N ASP A 86 -5.66 7.41 4.24
CA ASP A 86 -6.15 8.73 3.83
C ASP A 86 -7.51 9.02 4.48
N LYS A 87 -7.66 10.21 5.05
CA LYS A 87 -8.82 10.68 5.85
C LYS A 87 -9.06 9.95 7.18
N VAL A 88 -8.19 9.03 7.58
CA VAL A 88 -8.32 8.28 8.83
C VAL A 88 -7.16 8.54 9.77
N ALA A 89 -5.92 8.50 9.29
CA ALA A 89 -4.75 8.64 10.17
C ALA A 89 -4.77 9.94 10.99
N GLY A 90 -4.58 9.81 12.31
CA GLY A 90 -4.54 10.95 13.24
C GLY A 90 -5.90 11.51 13.67
N ASP A 91 -7.03 11.00 13.14
CA ASP A 91 -8.36 11.37 13.63
C ASP A 91 -8.75 10.48 14.82
N GLU A 92 -8.79 11.07 16.01
CA GLU A 92 -9.13 10.37 17.26
C GLU A 92 -10.52 9.72 17.25
N THR A 93 -11.46 10.25 16.45
CA THR A 93 -12.82 9.70 16.34
C THR A 93 -12.88 8.47 15.43
N LEU A 94 -11.87 8.28 14.58
CA LEU A 94 -11.77 7.20 13.59
C LEU A 94 -10.70 6.16 13.92
N ASN A 95 -9.88 6.40 14.95
CA ASN A 95 -8.83 5.47 15.37
C ASN A 95 -9.06 4.94 16.79
N GLN A 96 -8.29 3.92 17.13
CA GLN A 96 -8.04 3.49 18.49
C GLN A 96 -7.14 4.51 19.20
N ALA A 97 -6.90 4.31 20.49
CA ALA A 97 -6.14 5.25 21.32
C ALA A 97 -4.69 5.50 20.84
N ASP A 98 -4.14 4.64 19.99
CA ASP A 98 -2.81 4.82 19.38
C ASP A 98 -2.79 5.79 18.19
N GLY A 99 -3.96 6.22 17.69
CA GLY A 99 -4.09 7.19 16.59
C GLY A 99 -3.72 6.68 15.19
N ILE A 100 -3.38 5.39 15.05
CA ILE A 100 -2.94 4.81 13.76
C ILE A 100 -3.71 3.54 13.37
N HIS A 101 -4.36 2.86 14.32
CA HIS A 101 -5.23 1.73 14.03
C HIS A 101 -6.67 2.22 13.91
N PRO A 102 -7.33 2.07 12.75
CA PRO A 102 -8.72 2.47 12.59
C PRO A 102 -9.65 1.73 13.57
N ASN A 103 -10.68 2.41 14.06
CA ASN A 103 -11.82 1.78 14.72
C ASN A 103 -12.84 1.31 13.66
N GLN A 104 -14.03 0.88 14.08
CA GLN A 104 -15.06 0.42 13.15
C GLN A 104 -15.41 1.46 12.06
N ALA A 105 -15.66 2.71 12.45
CA ALA A 105 -15.99 3.78 11.51
C ALA A 105 -14.79 4.14 10.61
N GLY A 106 -13.57 4.15 11.17
CA GLY A 106 -12.36 4.33 10.39
C GLY A 106 -12.18 3.24 9.33
N HIS A 107 -12.47 1.98 9.67
CA HIS A 107 -12.39 0.88 8.71
C HIS A 107 -13.38 0.99 7.54
N GLU A 108 -14.57 1.56 7.75
CA GLU A 108 -15.51 1.84 6.65
C GLU A 108 -14.92 2.83 5.65
N ILE A 109 -14.23 3.86 6.14
CA ILE A 109 -13.54 4.85 5.30
C ILE A 109 -12.35 4.22 4.58
N VAL A 110 -11.53 3.42 5.30
CA VAL A 110 -10.40 2.68 4.67
C VAL A 110 -10.91 1.77 3.55
N ALA A 111 -12.01 1.04 3.77
CA ALA A 111 -12.60 0.19 2.75
C ALA A 111 -13.01 1.00 1.51
N GLN A 112 -13.64 2.16 1.69
CA GLN A 112 -14.00 3.05 0.58
C GLN A 112 -12.76 3.58 -0.16
N THR A 113 -11.72 3.99 0.57
CA THR A 113 -10.44 4.44 0.03
C THR A 113 -9.80 3.35 -0.84
N VAL A 114 -9.67 2.13 -0.32
CA VAL A 114 -9.16 0.96 -1.06
C VAL A 114 -10.01 0.67 -2.29
N TRP A 115 -11.34 0.74 -2.16
CA TRP A 115 -12.26 0.47 -3.25
C TRP A 115 -12.06 1.40 -4.45
N THR A 116 -11.72 2.68 -4.22
CA THR A 116 -11.47 3.63 -5.32
C THR A 116 -10.33 3.20 -6.23
N ALA A 117 -9.28 2.58 -5.68
CA ALA A 117 -8.13 2.11 -6.43
C ALA A 117 -8.29 0.68 -6.94
N LEU A 118 -9.00 -0.18 -6.19
CA LEU A 118 -9.21 -1.58 -6.53
C LEU A 118 -10.25 -1.77 -7.63
N ASN A 119 -11.40 -1.09 -7.55
CA ASN A 119 -12.53 -1.29 -8.47
C ASN A 119 -12.14 -1.17 -9.97
N PRO A 120 -11.32 -0.19 -10.41
CA PRO A 120 -10.87 -0.14 -11.80
C PRO A 120 -10.08 -1.38 -12.27
N LEU A 121 -9.38 -2.07 -11.36
CA LEU A 121 -8.58 -3.26 -11.69
C LEU A 121 -9.47 -4.50 -11.86
N LEU A 122 -10.62 -4.55 -11.18
CA LEU A 122 -11.59 -5.65 -11.24
C LEU A 122 -12.44 -5.64 -12.51
N LYS A 123 -12.57 -4.47 -13.16
CA LYS A 123 -13.30 -4.38 -14.42
C LYS A 123 -12.56 -5.15 -15.51
N LYS A 124 -13.28 -6.03 -16.21
CA LYS A 124 -12.80 -6.63 -17.45
C LYS A 124 -12.48 -5.52 -18.43
N GLU A 125 -11.36 -5.64 -19.15
CA GLU A 125 -11.12 -4.78 -20.30
C GLU A 125 -12.33 -4.90 -21.23
N LYS A 126 -12.96 -3.77 -21.56
CA LYS A 126 -13.99 -3.73 -22.58
C LYS A 126 -13.31 -3.99 -23.93
N GLY A 127 -13.30 -5.25 -24.36
CA GLY A 127 -13.04 -5.67 -25.73
C GLY A 127 -11.60 -5.49 -26.22
N ARG A 128 -10.91 -6.62 -26.39
CA ARG A 128 -10.21 -6.92 -27.63
C ARG A 128 -10.90 -8.10 -28.27
#